data_AF-A0A023HAD3-F1
#
_entry.id   AF-A0A023HAD3-F1
#
_cell.length_a   1.000
_cell.length_b   1.000
_cell.length_c   1.000
_cell.angle_alpha   90.00
_cell.angle_beta   90.00
_cell.angle_gamma   90.00
#
_symmetry.space_group_name_H-M   'P 1'
#
loop_
_entity.id
_entity.type
_entity.pdbx_description
1 polymer ?
#
loop_
_entity_poly.entity_id
_entity_poly.type
_entity_poly.pdbx_seq_one_letter_code
_entity_poly.pdbx_strand_id
1 'polypeptide(L)'
;MTFIESNVFTSINPFVLLSQTAYDNPTSIKNYLEIFVFKGSIFNNSSNIFYTDSVEGYYNLIVTQKNPVFLPNWISEIIQIFGNQHINTTNLRTLQEWSFEFLNKFRILCEIRAAMWWWLMFNPYQEPFNTLRVLTEWYLTAFTGTFPIILGIDIGPSISISLLGFLLDGLNRLVFTMPYLPSEGENFTINDLSSLDNTALINLINKLGVDEVRIFRYLPSLWYKYPIPDNIREYWYTKKPEILEYFLKNYGNLGIDFLPERILQAEYESRINHQVMMTTGNHFHEIPTNFICSINQLLDNNIIINEIVKVSQIYGNIFHS
;
A
#
# COMPACT_ATOMS: atom_id res chain seq x y z
N MET A 1 14.71 -21.77 -19.58
CA MET A 1 13.26 -21.52 -19.69
C MET A 1 12.85 -20.77 -18.44
N THR A 2 12.83 -19.45 -18.50
CA THR A 2 12.32 -18.61 -17.40
C THR A 2 10.80 -18.63 -17.48
N PHE A 3 10.16 -19.22 -16.47
CA PHE A 3 8.71 -19.21 -16.34
C PHE A 3 8.31 -17.97 -15.55
N ILE A 4 7.44 -17.16 -16.13
CA ILE A 4 6.83 -16.03 -15.44
C ILE A 4 5.56 -16.54 -14.74
N GLU A 5 5.50 -16.42 -13.41
CA GLU A 5 4.25 -16.63 -12.67
C GLU A 5 3.46 -15.32 -12.64
N SER A 6 2.30 -15.30 -13.31
CA SER A 6 1.36 -14.18 -13.25
C SER A 6 0.23 -14.48 -12.25
N ASN A 7 0.12 -13.70 -11.19
CA ASN A 7 -0.99 -13.81 -10.25
C ASN A 7 -1.99 -12.69 -10.52
N VAL A 8 -3.18 -13.05 -11.01
CA VAL A 8 -4.33 -12.13 -11.03
C VAL A 8 -5.00 -12.22 -9.66
N PHE A 9 -4.79 -11.22 -8.79
CA PHE A 9 -5.52 -11.14 -7.52
C PHE A 9 -6.98 -10.80 -7.80
N THR A 10 -7.82 -11.82 -7.97
CA THR A 10 -9.28 -11.68 -8.06
C THR A 10 -9.88 -11.73 -6.65
N SER A 11 -10.06 -10.59 -6.00
CA SER A 11 -10.94 -10.50 -4.82
C SER A 11 -12.39 -10.38 -5.29
N ILE A 12 -13.02 -11.52 -5.61
CA ILE A 12 -14.46 -11.55 -5.95
C ILE A 12 -15.23 -11.69 -4.63
N ASN A 13 -15.86 -10.60 -4.18
CA ASN A 13 -16.84 -10.64 -3.09
C ASN A 13 -18.05 -11.50 -3.51
N PRO A 14 -18.61 -12.36 -2.64
CA PRO A 14 -19.74 -13.25 -2.99
C PRO A 14 -21.05 -12.50 -3.33
N PHE A 15 -21.17 -11.22 -2.97
CA PHE A 15 -22.27 -10.36 -3.42
C PHE A 15 -22.20 -9.99 -4.92
N VAL A 16 -21.05 -10.23 -5.56
CA VAL A 16 -20.77 -9.90 -6.97
C VAL A 16 -21.31 -10.96 -7.94
N LEU A 17 -21.70 -12.16 -7.46
CA LEU A 17 -22.25 -13.19 -8.34
C LEU A 17 -23.60 -12.79 -8.98
N LEU A 18 -24.33 -11.84 -8.38
CA LEU A 18 -25.58 -11.33 -8.95
C LEU A 18 -25.36 -10.29 -10.07
N SER A 19 -24.17 -9.67 -10.20
CA SER A 19 -23.88 -8.68 -11.24
C SER A 19 -23.02 -9.20 -12.39
N GLN A 20 -22.38 -10.36 -12.24
CA GLN A 20 -21.41 -10.91 -13.21
C GLN A 20 -22.01 -11.63 -14.43
N THR A 21 -23.32 -11.81 -14.55
CA THR A 21 -23.91 -12.54 -15.69
C THR A 21 -24.11 -11.69 -16.96
N ALA A 22 -23.49 -10.52 -17.07
CA ALA A 22 -23.79 -9.53 -18.11
C ALA A 22 -22.62 -9.10 -19.00
N TYR A 23 -21.51 -9.84 -19.01
CA TYR A 23 -20.42 -9.64 -19.98
C TYR A 23 -20.35 -10.84 -20.92
N ASP A 24 -21.35 -10.91 -21.80
CA ASP A 24 -21.25 -11.38 -23.19
C ASP A 24 -22.68 -11.45 -23.75
N ASN A 25 -22.91 -10.71 -24.84
CA ASN A 25 -24.19 -10.41 -25.51
C ASN A 25 -25.01 -9.26 -24.90
N PRO A 26 -25.72 -8.46 -25.74
CA PRO A 26 -26.79 -7.60 -25.27
C PRO A 26 -27.86 -8.50 -24.64
N THR A 27 -27.76 -8.69 -23.32
CA THR A 27 -28.65 -9.56 -22.58
C THR A 27 -30.06 -8.99 -22.70
N SER A 28 -30.92 -9.75 -23.37
CA SER A 28 -32.37 -9.56 -23.33
C SER A 28 -32.77 -9.40 -21.87
N ILE A 29 -33.48 -8.31 -21.55
CA ILE A 29 -33.99 -8.01 -20.20
C ILE A 29 -34.57 -9.29 -19.61
N LYS A 30 -33.93 -9.85 -18.58
CA LYS A 30 -34.33 -11.15 -18.01
C LYS A 30 -35.44 -10.96 -16.96
N ASN A 31 -35.57 -9.75 -16.41
CA ASN A 31 -36.54 -9.44 -15.37
C ASN A 31 -37.06 -7.99 -15.50
N TYR A 32 -38.37 -7.77 -15.31
CA TYR A 32 -38.97 -6.43 -15.38
C TYR A 32 -38.38 -5.45 -14.35
N LEU A 33 -37.81 -5.97 -13.26
CA LEU A 33 -37.09 -5.15 -12.27
C LEU A 33 -35.81 -4.53 -12.84
N GLU A 34 -35.16 -5.14 -13.84
CA GLU A 34 -33.97 -4.57 -14.50
C GLU A 34 -34.29 -3.30 -15.30
N ILE A 35 -35.57 -3.06 -15.63
CA ILE A 35 -36.04 -1.84 -16.31
C ILE A 35 -36.01 -0.64 -15.36
N PHE A 36 -36.28 -0.87 -14.07
CA PHE A 36 -36.26 0.17 -13.04
C PHE A 36 -34.85 0.39 -12.45
N VAL A 37 -33.91 -0.50 -12.75
CA VAL A 37 -32.50 -0.32 -12.41
C VAL A 37 -31.83 0.40 -13.58
N PHE A 38 -31.59 1.71 -13.42
CA PHE A 38 -30.75 2.44 -14.35
C PHE A 38 -29.38 1.75 -14.44
N LYS A 39 -29.05 1.18 -15.61
CA LYS A 39 -27.71 0.65 -15.90
C LYS A 39 -26.74 1.82 -15.95
N GLY A 40 -26.21 2.20 -14.79
CA GLY A 40 -25.11 3.14 -14.68
C GLY A 40 -23.81 2.57 -15.25
N SER A 41 -22.75 3.37 -15.26
CA SER A 41 -21.41 2.90 -15.64
C SER A 41 -21.01 1.73 -14.74
N ILE A 42 -20.61 0.60 -15.34
CA ILE A 42 -20.09 -0.56 -14.63
C ILE A 42 -18.64 -0.26 -14.26
N PHE A 43 -18.27 -0.57 -13.02
CA PHE A 43 -16.90 -0.43 -12.57
C PHE A 43 -16.02 -1.47 -13.26
N ASN A 44 -14.96 -1.02 -13.93
CA ASN A 44 -14.02 -1.91 -14.60
C ASN A 44 -13.22 -2.72 -13.58
N ASN A 45 -12.83 -3.95 -13.92
CA ASN A 45 -11.91 -4.71 -13.08
C ASN A 45 -10.50 -4.12 -13.12
N SER A 46 -9.69 -4.47 -12.11
CA SER A 46 -8.29 -4.05 -12.02
C SER A 46 -7.51 -4.54 -13.23
N SER A 47 -6.82 -3.62 -13.92
CA SER A 47 -5.94 -3.89 -15.07
C SER A 47 -4.51 -4.24 -14.67
N ASN A 48 -4.29 -4.51 -13.39
CA ASN A 48 -2.97 -4.73 -12.82
C ASN A 48 -2.63 -6.21 -12.85
N ILE A 49 -1.53 -6.54 -13.52
CA ILE A 49 -1.01 -7.90 -13.60
C ILE A 49 0.34 -7.92 -12.90
N PHE A 50 0.42 -8.64 -11.79
CA PHE A 50 1.69 -8.88 -11.11
C PHE A 50 2.38 -10.06 -11.74
N TYR A 51 3.68 -9.89 -11.98
CA TYR A 51 4.52 -10.95 -12.50
C TYR A 51 5.82 -11.04 -11.72
N THR A 52 6.38 -12.23 -11.67
CA THR A 52 7.69 -12.50 -11.07
C THR A 52 8.63 -13.02 -12.14
N ASP A 53 9.88 -12.57 -12.09
CA ASP A 53 10.91 -13.11 -12.95
C ASP A 53 12.26 -13.17 -12.21
N SER A 54 13.04 -14.17 -12.54
CA SER A 54 14.39 -14.38 -12.01
C SER A 54 15.39 -13.27 -12.40
N VAL A 55 15.14 -12.56 -13.51
CA VAL A 55 16.02 -11.49 -14.02
C VAL A 55 15.59 -10.15 -13.44
N GLU A 56 14.34 -9.74 -13.71
CA GLU A 56 13.83 -8.41 -13.33
C GLU A 56 13.33 -8.32 -11.88
N GLY A 57 13.14 -9.47 -11.22
CA GLY A 57 12.87 -9.56 -9.79
C GLY A 57 11.43 -9.86 -9.40
N TYR A 58 11.13 -9.54 -8.14
CA TYR A 58 9.85 -9.83 -7.49
C TYR A 58 9.04 -8.55 -7.32
N TYR A 59 7.71 -8.67 -7.40
CA TYR A 59 6.73 -7.57 -7.34
C TYR A 59 6.65 -6.67 -8.57
N ASN A 60 7.08 -7.14 -9.74
CA ASN A 60 6.90 -6.36 -10.96
C ASN A 60 5.42 -6.25 -11.33
N LEU A 61 5.05 -5.10 -11.89
CA LEU A 61 3.66 -4.76 -12.19
C LEU A 61 3.53 -4.31 -13.64
N ILE A 62 2.50 -4.84 -14.29
CA ILE A 62 2.09 -4.44 -15.63
C ILE A 62 0.70 -3.83 -15.54
N VAL A 63 0.54 -2.64 -16.12
CA VAL A 63 -0.74 -1.96 -16.27
C VAL A 63 -1.15 -1.99 -17.73
N THR A 64 -2.29 -2.61 -18.00
CA THR A 64 -2.83 -2.85 -19.36
C THR A 64 -4.00 -1.96 -19.75
N GLN A 65 -4.44 -1.07 -18.87
CA GLN A 65 -5.62 -0.24 -19.14
C GLN A 65 -5.34 0.80 -20.22
N LYS A 66 -6.31 1.01 -21.11
CA LYS A 66 -6.30 2.12 -22.08
C LYS A 66 -6.44 3.45 -21.34
N ASN A 67 -5.44 4.33 -21.48
CA ASN A 67 -5.35 5.63 -20.80
C ASN A 67 -5.56 5.55 -19.27
N PRO A 68 -4.66 4.92 -18.51
CA PRO A 68 -4.78 4.84 -17.07
C PRO A 68 -4.61 6.22 -16.42
N VAL A 69 -5.41 6.51 -15.39
CA VAL A 69 -5.24 7.68 -14.53
C VAL A 69 -4.46 7.24 -13.31
N PHE A 70 -3.40 7.97 -12.97
CA PHE A 70 -2.60 7.66 -11.80
C PHE A 70 -2.79 8.70 -10.71
N LEU A 71 -2.55 8.28 -9.48
CA LEU A 71 -2.40 9.21 -8.36
C LEU A 71 -1.19 10.12 -8.61
N PRO A 72 -1.22 11.38 -8.13
CA PRO A 72 -0.01 12.15 -7.96
C PRO A 72 0.98 11.42 -7.04
N ASN A 73 2.27 11.52 -7.34
CA ASN A 73 3.33 10.82 -6.58
C ASN A 73 3.25 11.07 -5.07
N TRP A 74 3.05 12.32 -4.67
CA TRP A 74 2.95 12.69 -3.26
C TRP A 74 1.74 12.05 -2.55
N ILE A 75 0.62 11.86 -3.25
CA ILE A 75 -0.54 11.16 -2.69
C ILE A 75 -0.24 9.67 -2.56
N SER A 76 0.35 9.07 -3.59
CA SER A 76 0.74 7.66 -3.55
C SER A 76 1.72 7.37 -2.41
N GLU A 77 2.73 8.23 -2.24
CA GLU A 77 3.71 8.14 -1.16
C GLU A 77 3.05 8.20 0.22
N ILE A 78 2.16 9.18 0.45
CA ILE A 78 1.42 9.32 1.71
C ILE A 78 0.59 8.06 1.99
N ILE A 79 -0.17 7.57 1.02
CA ILE A 79 -1.02 6.38 1.20
C ILE A 79 -0.17 5.15 1.54
N GLN A 80 0.98 4.99 0.89
CA GLN A 80 1.86 3.85 1.13
C GLN A 80 2.46 3.88 2.53
N ILE A 81 3.06 5.01 2.92
CA ILE A 81 3.77 5.15 4.20
C ILE A 81 2.78 5.16 5.37
N PHE A 82 1.74 5.99 5.31
CA PHE A 82 0.80 6.13 6.44
C PHE A 82 -0.27 5.03 6.46
N GLY A 83 -0.65 4.51 5.28
CA GLY A 83 -1.64 3.44 5.18
C GLY A 83 -1.06 2.04 5.43
N ASN A 84 0.27 1.90 5.55
CA ASN A 84 0.97 0.61 5.61
C ASN A 84 0.57 -0.33 4.44
N GLN A 85 0.28 0.26 3.28
CA GLN A 85 -0.16 -0.46 2.09
C GLN A 85 0.93 -0.41 1.03
N HIS A 86 1.88 -1.32 1.14
CA HIS A 86 3.04 -1.33 0.25
C HIS A 86 2.86 -2.29 -0.93
N ILE A 87 2.20 -3.44 -0.74
CA ILE A 87 2.05 -4.46 -1.79
C ILE A 87 0.58 -4.77 -2.07
N ASN A 88 -0.25 -4.87 -1.02
CA ASN A 88 -1.64 -5.24 -1.16
C ASN A 88 -2.52 -4.01 -1.41
N THR A 89 -3.09 -3.91 -2.62
CA THR A 89 -3.98 -2.81 -3.04
C THR A 89 -5.47 -3.11 -2.86
N THR A 90 -5.84 -4.28 -2.32
CA THR A 90 -7.25 -4.75 -2.22
C THR A 90 -8.14 -3.77 -1.45
N ASN A 91 -7.64 -3.18 -0.36
CA ASN A 91 -8.42 -2.26 0.46
C ASN A 91 -8.67 -0.94 -0.27
N LEU A 92 -7.65 -0.37 -0.92
CA LEU A 92 -7.79 0.82 -1.75
C LEU A 92 -8.74 0.59 -2.92
N ARG A 93 -8.67 -0.61 -3.52
CA ARG A 93 -9.57 -0.98 -4.60
C ARG A 93 -11.02 -1.08 -4.13
N THR A 94 -11.27 -1.72 -3.00
CA THR A 94 -12.61 -1.77 -2.37
C THR A 94 -13.13 -0.36 -2.08
N LEU A 95 -12.28 0.54 -1.57
CA LEU A 95 -12.66 1.93 -1.31
C LEU A 95 -13.01 2.68 -2.60
N GLN A 96 -12.21 2.49 -3.65
CA GLN A 96 -12.44 3.07 -4.99
C GLN A 96 -13.75 2.58 -5.59
N GLU A 97 -14.04 1.29 -5.50
CA GLU A 97 -15.29 0.65 -5.93
C GLU A 97 -16.49 1.27 -5.23
N TRP A 98 -16.43 1.33 -3.90
CA TRP A 98 -17.51 1.89 -3.09
C TRP A 98 -17.76 3.37 -3.41
N SER A 99 -16.69 4.14 -3.56
CA SER A 99 -16.77 5.57 -3.94
C SER A 99 -17.37 5.76 -5.33
N PHE A 100 -16.97 4.93 -6.30
CA PHE A 100 -17.50 4.95 -7.65
C PHE A 100 -18.99 4.62 -7.67
N GLU A 101 -19.40 3.53 -7.01
CA GLU A 101 -20.82 3.15 -6.96
C GLU A 101 -21.69 4.21 -6.29
N PHE A 102 -21.21 4.79 -5.18
CA PHE A 102 -21.90 5.86 -4.48
C PHE A 102 -22.10 7.08 -5.37
N LEU A 103 -21.03 7.56 -6.01
CA LEU A 103 -21.08 8.72 -6.90
C LEU A 103 -21.90 8.45 -8.17
N ASN A 104 -21.87 7.23 -8.71
CA ASN A 104 -22.64 6.84 -9.88
C ASN A 104 -24.14 6.85 -9.57
N LYS A 105 -24.55 6.35 -8.40
CA LYS A 105 -25.94 6.46 -7.91
C LYS A 105 -26.34 7.92 -7.74
N PHE A 106 -25.48 8.74 -7.14
CA PHE A 106 -25.74 10.17 -7.00
C PHE A 106 -25.88 10.89 -8.35
N ARG A 107 -25.04 10.55 -9.35
CA ARG A 107 -25.14 11.07 -10.72
C ARG A 107 -26.49 10.74 -11.35
N ILE A 108 -26.92 9.48 -11.25
CA ILE A 108 -28.22 9.05 -11.77
C ILE A 108 -29.37 9.82 -11.11
N LEU A 109 -29.32 10.07 -9.79
CA LEU A 109 -30.34 10.87 -9.11
C LEU A 109 -30.37 12.32 -9.62
N CYS A 110 -29.20 12.91 -9.89
CA CYS A 110 -29.10 14.24 -10.51
C CYS A 110 -29.67 14.27 -11.93
N GLU A 111 -29.39 13.24 -12.74
CA GLU A 111 -29.93 13.09 -14.10
C GLU A 111 -31.46 12.96 -14.09
N ILE A 112 -32.02 12.13 -13.20
CA ILE A 112 -33.46 12.01 -13.00
C ILE A 112 -34.06 13.36 -12.61
N ARG A 113 -33.44 14.06 -11.65
CA ARG A 113 -33.90 15.39 -11.22
C ARG A 113 -33.88 16.40 -12.37
N ALA A 114 -32.86 16.38 -13.22
CA ALA A 114 -32.76 17.27 -14.37
C ALA A 114 -33.80 16.91 -15.46
N ALA A 115 -34.02 15.61 -15.71
CA ALA A 115 -35.05 15.16 -16.65
C ALA A 115 -36.46 15.62 -16.24
N MET A 116 -36.74 15.63 -14.93
CA MET A 116 -38.01 16.12 -14.40
C MET A 116 -38.28 17.60 -14.67
N TRP A 117 -37.27 18.45 -14.93
CA TRP A 117 -37.51 19.86 -15.29
C TRP A 117 -38.36 20.01 -16.55
N TRP A 118 -38.25 19.05 -17.46
CA TRP A 118 -38.99 19.06 -18.71
C TRP A 118 -40.44 18.58 -18.55
N TRP A 119 -40.81 18.09 -17.36
CA TRP A 119 -42.12 17.53 -17.09
C TRP A 119 -42.92 18.47 -16.18
N LEU A 120 -43.67 19.39 -16.79
CA LEU A 120 -44.45 20.43 -16.11
C LEU A 120 -45.61 19.91 -15.25
N MET A 121 -45.99 18.64 -15.39
CA MET A 121 -47.13 18.04 -14.69
C MET A 121 -46.83 17.65 -13.24
N PHE A 122 -45.55 17.53 -12.86
CA PHE A 122 -45.16 17.09 -11.52
C PHE A 122 -44.96 18.27 -10.57
N ASN A 123 -45.51 18.16 -9.36
CA ASN A 123 -45.20 19.08 -8.29
C ASN A 123 -43.90 18.63 -7.59
N PRO A 124 -42.77 19.35 -7.74
CA PRO A 124 -41.48 18.97 -7.15
C PRO A 124 -41.46 19.10 -5.62
N TYR A 125 -42.49 19.70 -5.02
CA TYR A 125 -42.61 19.89 -3.57
C TYR A 125 -43.45 18.82 -2.88
N GLN A 126 -44.02 17.87 -3.64
CA GLN A 126 -44.69 16.71 -3.08
C GLN A 126 -43.70 15.54 -2.95
N GLU A 127 -43.84 14.75 -1.89
CA GLU A 127 -43.06 13.53 -1.75
C GLU A 127 -43.48 12.50 -2.82
N PRO A 128 -42.55 11.73 -3.39
CA PRO A 128 -41.12 11.59 -3.04
C PRO A 128 -40.18 12.61 -3.73
N PHE A 129 -40.71 13.50 -4.56
CA PHE A 129 -39.91 14.40 -5.40
C PHE A 129 -39.21 15.49 -4.62
N ASN A 130 -39.81 15.93 -3.51
CA ASN A 130 -39.19 16.90 -2.62
C ASN A 130 -37.91 16.32 -1.97
N THR A 131 -37.93 15.05 -1.55
CA THR A 131 -36.71 14.36 -1.09
C THR A 131 -35.62 14.33 -2.17
N LEU A 132 -35.97 13.97 -3.40
CA LEU A 132 -35.02 13.96 -4.54
C LEU A 132 -34.46 15.36 -4.82
N ARG A 133 -35.31 16.40 -4.75
CA ARG A 133 -34.90 17.80 -4.93
C ARG A 133 -33.88 18.18 -3.87
N VAL A 134 -34.20 18.03 -2.59
CA VAL A 134 -33.30 18.42 -1.48
C VAL A 134 -31.95 17.69 -1.58
N LEU A 135 -31.95 16.41 -1.97
CA LEU A 135 -30.74 15.61 -2.10
C LEU A 135 -29.79 16.09 -3.21
N THR A 136 -30.33 16.60 -4.32
CA THR A 136 -29.57 16.91 -5.54
C THR A 136 -29.38 18.42 -5.78
N GLU A 137 -30.18 19.27 -5.13
CA GLU A 137 -30.26 20.70 -5.39
C GLU A 137 -28.95 21.43 -5.11
N TRP A 138 -28.27 21.14 -3.99
CA TRP A 138 -26.99 21.76 -3.65
C TRP A 138 -25.90 21.55 -4.72
N TYR A 139 -25.98 20.45 -5.47
CA TYR A 139 -25.02 20.13 -6.52
C TYR A 139 -25.42 20.71 -7.88
N LEU A 140 -26.70 20.59 -8.24
CA LEU A 140 -27.21 21.09 -9.51
C LEU A 140 -27.20 22.62 -9.58
N THR A 141 -27.32 23.32 -8.44
CA THR A 141 -27.28 24.79 -8.39
C THR A 141 -25.90 25.36 -8.06
N ALA A 142 -24.88 24.52 -7.87
CA ALA A 142 -23.53 24.95 -7.48
C ALA A 142 -22.90 25.95 -8.46
N PHE A 143 -23.27 25.88 -9.74
CA PHE A 143 -22.79 26.77 -10.80
C PHE A 143 -23.87 27.71 -11.34
N THR A 144 -25.04 27.80 -10.71
CA THR A 144 -26.09 28.72 -11.12
C THR A 144 -25.58 30.16 -10.99
N GLY A 145 -25.67 30.94 -12.07
CA GLY A 145 -25.18 32.31 -12.13
C GLY A 145 -23.69 32.46 -12.41
N THR A 146 -22.92 31.37 -12.49
CA THR A 146 -21.50 31.39 -12.87
C THR A 146 -21.33 31.48 -14.39
N PHE A 147 -22.18 30.76 -15.14
CA PHE A 147 -22.12 30.70 -16.60
C PHE A 147 -23.24 31.54 -17.23
N PRO A 148 -23.05 32.10 -18.44
CA PRO A 148 -24.10 32.82 -19.14
C PRO A 148 -25.23 31.87 -19.55
N ILE A 149 -26.47 32.37 -19.51
CA ILE A 149 -27.65 31.62 -19.96
C ILE A 149 -27.61 31.53 -21.50
N ILE A 150 -27.70 30.31 -22.04
CA ILE A 150 -27.69 30.07 -23.49
C ILE A 150 -29.10 29.67 -23.91
N LEU A 151 -29.70 30.41 -24.85
CA LEU A 151 -31.05 30.14 -25.37
C LEU A 151 -32.14 30.07 -24.28
N GLY A 152 -31.99 30.83 -23.20
CA GLY A 152 -32.91 30.83 -22.07
C GLY A 152 -32.76 29.64 -21.12
N ILE A 153 -31.75 28.78 -21.32
CA ILE A 153 -31.44 27.62 -20.48
C ILE A 153 -30.19 27.91 -19.64
N ASP A 154 -30.27 27.65 -18.34
CA ASP A 154 -29.10 27.63 -17.46
C ASP A 154 -28.30 26.34 -17.72
N ILE A 155 -27.06 26.51 -18.16
CA ILE A 155 -26.10 25.42 -18.43
C ILE A 155 -25.34 24.97 -17.18
N GLY A 156 -25.40 25.72 -16.07
CA GLY A 156 -24.73 25.39 -14.82
C GLY A 156 -24.98 23.94 -14.36
N PRO A 157 -26.23 23.46 -14.31
CA PRO A 157 -26.52 22.09 -13.93
C PRO A 157 -25.96 21.03 -14.89
N SER A 158 -25.94 21.31 -16.20
CA SER A 158 -25.35 20.41 -17.19
C SER A 158 -23.85 20.27 -16.96
N ILE A 159 -23.17 21.38 -16.66
CA ILE A 159 -21.74 21.38 -16.32
C ILE A 159 -21.49 20.62 -15.01
N SER A 160 -22.32 20.78 -13.99
CA SER A 160 -22.26 19.98 -12.76
C SER A 160 -22.33 18.48 -13.08
N ILE A 161 -23.35 18.03 -13.82
CA ILE A 161 -23.50 16.61 -14.17
C ILE A 161 -22.29 16.10 -14.99
N SER A 162 -21.80 16.89 -15.95
CA SER A 162 -20.60 16.55 -16.73
C SER A 162 -19.35 16.43 -15.86
N LEU A 163 -19.16 17.31 -14.88
CA LEU A 163 -18.06 17.25 -13.94
C LEU A 163 -18.13 15.96 -13.09
N LEU A 164 -19.33 15.58 -12.63
CA LEU A 164 -19.53 14.31 -11.92
C LEU A 164 -19.19 13.11 -12.81
N GLY A 165 -19.56 13.17 -14.09
CA GLY A 165 -19.20 12.17 -15.10
C GLY A 165 -17.68 12.06 -15.28
N PHE A 166 -16.98 13.19 -15.36
CA PHE A 166 -15.51 13.22 -15.46
C PHE A 166 -14.84 12.63 -14.21
N LEU A 167 -15.34 12.97 -13.01
CA LEU A 167 -14.84 12.38 -11.76
C LEU A 167 -15.06 10.86 -11.72
N LEU A 168 -16.21 10.39 -12.19
CA LEU A 168 -16.51 8.95 -12.27
C LEU A 168 -15.63 8.23 -13.29
N ASP A 169 -15.37 8.82 -14.44
CA ASP A 169 -14.41 8.26 -15.42
C ASP A 169 -13.00 8.20 -14.83
N GLY A 170 -12.57 9.27 -14.16
CA GLY A 170 -11.30 9.32 -13.45
C GLY A 170 -11.18 8.25 -12.37
N LEU A 171 -12.23 8.07 -11.55
CA LEU A 171 -12.28 7.00 -10.54
C LEU A 171 -12.30 5.61 -11.17
N ASN A 172 -12.97 5.40 -12.31
CA ASN A 172 -13.00 4.10 -12.97
C ASN A 172 -11.65 3.73 -13.61
N ARG A 173 -10.92 4.74 -14.08
CA ARG A 173 -9.60 4.61 -14.72
C ARG A 173 -8.43 4.76 -13.75
N LEU A 174 -8.71 5.01 -12.47
CA LEU A 174 -7.67 5.17 -11.46
C LEU A 174 -7.00 3.82 -11.21
N VAL A 175 -5.68 3.80 -11.39
CA VAL A 175 -4.84 2.62 -11.17
C VAL A 175 -3.90 2.87 -10.01
N PHE A 176 -3.87 1.92 -9.08
CA PHE A 176 -2.92 1.88 -7.96
C PHE A 176 -1.66 1.12 -8.36
N THR A 177 -0.49 1.74 -8.23
CA THR A 177 0.81 1.20 -8.69
C THR A 177 1.72 0.73 -7.55
N MET A 178 1.22 0.68 -6.32
CA MET A 178 1.99 0.26 -5.14
C MET A 178 2.62 -1.13 -5.37
N PRO A 179 3.90 -1.36 -5.02
CA PRO A 179 4.79 -0.50 -4.21
C PRO A 179 5.47 0.68 -4.94
N TYR A 180 5.29 0.81 -6.25
CA TYR A 180 5.98 1.83 -7.04
C TYR A 180 5.26 3.17 -7.00
N LEU A 181 6.04 4.25 -7.15
CA LEU A 181 5.46 5.53 -7.52
C LEU A 181 4.99 5.51 -8.98
N PRO A 182 3.88 6.19 -9.31
CA PRO A 182 3.37 6.30 -10.68
C PRO A 182 4.38 6.79 -11.73
N SER A 183 5.38 7.58 -11.32
CA SER A 183 6.45 8.06 -12.18
C SER A 183 7.53 7.03 -12.53
N GLU A 184 7.60 5.91 -11.80
CA GLU A 184 8.58 4.84 -12.06
C GLU A 184 8.17 3.94 -13.24
N GLY A 185 6.93 4.09 -13.72
CA GLY A 185 6.41 3.28 -14.80
C GLY A 185 6.92 3.73 -16.16
N GLU A 186 7.52 2.79 -16.89
CA GLU A 186 7.98 3.00 -18.26
C GLU A 186 6.86 2.62 -19.24
N ASN A 187 6.64 3.45 -20.26
CA ASN A 187 5.61 3.21 -21.28
C ASN A 187 6.23 2.44 -22.46
N PHE A 188 5.60 1.35 -22.86
CA PHE A 188 5.98 0.56 -24.03
C PHE A 188 4.79 0.39 -24.96
N THR A 189 5.04 0.55 -26.26
CA THR A 189 4.11 0.22 -27.34
C THR A 189 4.47 -1.16 -27.90
N ILE A 190 3.50 -1.91 -28.46
CA ILE A 190 3.77 -3.21 -29.12
C ILE A 190 4.95 -3.15 -30.10
N ASN A 191 5.12 -2.06 -30.84
CA ASN A 191 6.20 -1.91 -31.82
C ASN A 191 7.59 -1.73 -31.18
N ASP A 192 7.63 -1.18 -29.97
CA ASP A 192 8.86 -0.86 -29.23
C ASP A 192 9.26 -1.99 -28.28
N LEU A 193 8.48 -3.08 -28.19
CA LEU A 193 8.80 -4.24 -27.35
C LEU A 193 10.12 -4.93 -27.70
N SER A 194 10.65 -4.69 -28.91
CA SER A 194 11.95 -5.20 -29.34
C SER A 194 13.13 -4.60 -28.56
N SER A 195 12.93 -3.48 -27.86
CA SER A 195 13.96 -2.88 -26.99
C SER A 195 14.04 -3.53 -25.60
N LEU A 196 13.16 -4.47 -25.27
CA LEU A 196 13.21 -5.20 -24.01
C LEU A 196 14.12 -6.42 -24.11
N ASP A 197 15.08 -6.53 -23.19
CA ASP A 197 16.00 -7.67 -23.15
C ASP A 197 15.31 -8.98 -22.71
N ASN A 198 14.11 -8.89 -22.12
CA ASN A 198 13.40 -10.01 -21.55
C ASN A 198 12.37 -10.65 -22.50
N THR A 199 12.79 -11.73 -23.15
CA THR A 199 11.95 -12.52 -24.07
C THR A 199 10.70 -13.13 -23.41
N ALA A 200 10.75 -13.48 -22.12
CA ALA A 200 9.59 -14.06 -21.44
C ALA A 200 8.49 -13.02 -21.21
N LEU A 201 8.89 -11.78 -20.88
CA LEU A 201 7.98 -10.67 -20.69
C LEU A 201 7.34 -10.24 -22.03
N ILE A 202 8.11 -10.19 -23.11
CA ILE A 202 7.59 -9.91 -24.47
C ILE A 202 6.48 -10.91 -24.84
N ASN A 203 6.69 -12.20 -24.58
CA ASN A 203 5.68 -13.22 -24.82
C ASN A 203 4.42 -13.02 -23.96
N LEU A 204 4.58 -12.60 -22.71
CA LEU A 204 3.46 -12.30 -21.81
C LEU A 204 2.64 -11.12 -22.34
N ILE A 205 3.28 -10.02 -22.74
CA ILE A 205 2.58 -8.85 -23.29
C ILE A 205 1.87 -9.19 -24.61
N ASN A 206 2.53 -9.92 -25.51
CA ASN A 206 1.90 -10.36 -26.75
C ASN A 206 0.65 -11.22 -26.51
N LYS A 207 0.66 -12.04 -25.45
CA LYS A 207 -0.51 -12.83 -25.05
C LYS A 207 -1.65 -11.96 -24.50
N LEU A 208 -1.35 -10.80 -23.91
CA LEU A 208 -2.36 -9.88 -23.38
C LEU A 208 -3.09 -9.12 -24.49
N GLY A 209 -2.48 -8.95 -25.68
CA GLY A 209 -3.14 -8.35 -26.85
C GLY A 209 -3.50 -6.87 -26.67
N VAL A 210 -2.64 -6.11 -25.97
CA VAL A 210 -2.89 -4.70 -25.61
C VAL A 210 -1.87 -3.80 -26.31
N ASP A 211 -2.34 -2.70 -26.90
CA ASP A 211 -1.54 -1.78 -27.73
C ASP A 211 -0.46 -1.01 -26.96
N GLU A 212 -0.78 -0.59 -25.73
CA GLU A 212 0.08 0.21 -24.86
C GLU A 212 0.11 -0.40 -23.46
N VAL A 213 1.33 -0.52 -22.92
CA VAL A 213 1.55 -1.14 -21.62
C VAL A 213 2.49 -0.28 -20.80
N ARG A 214 2.17 -0.08 -19.51
CA ARG A 214 3.08 0.52 -18.55
C ARG A 214 3.66 -0.54 -17.63
N ILE A 215 4.99 -0.59 -17.56
CA ILE A 215 5.73 -1.60 -16.82
C ILE A 215 6.45 -0.95 -15.64
N PHE A 216 6.33 -1.55 -14.48
CA PHE A 216 7.06 -1.20 -13.26
C PHE A 216 7.92 -2.39 -12.85
N ARG A 217 9.21 -2.14 -12.68
CA ARG A 217 10.25 -3.16 -12.50
C ARG A 217 11.34 -2.68 -11.55
N TYR A 218 12.18 -3.61 -11.10
CA TYR A 218 13.29 -3.40 -10.16
C TYR A 218 12.83 -3.04 -8.73
N LEU A 219 13.74 -2.52 -7.91
CA LEU A 219 13.42 -2.13 -6.54
C LEU A 219 12.62 -0.81 -6.53
N PRO A 220 11.47 -0.74 -5.84
CA PRO A 220 10.68 0.49 -5.73
C PRO A 220 11.47 1.65 -5.11
N SER A 221 11.36 2.85 -5.68
CA SER A 221 12.11 4.02 -5.20
C SER A 221 11.87 4.36 -3.72
N LEU A 222 10.65 4.09 -3.23
CA LEU A 222 10.27 4.35 -1.84
C LEU A 222 11.08 3.53 -0.84
N TRP A 223 11.54 2.33 -1.22
CA TRP A 223 12.33 1.46 -0.35
C TRP A 223 13.79 1.92 -0.21
N TYR A 224 14.26 2.80 -1.09
CA TYR A 224 15.54 3.48 -0.91
C TYR A 224 15.44 4.64 0.08
N LYS A 225 14.28 5.27 0.16
CA LYS A 225 14.06 6.49 0.96
C LYS A 225 13.56 6.18 2.37
N TYR A 226 12.74 5.15 2.51
CA TYR A 226 12.12 4.74 3.77
C TYR A 226 12.45 3.28 4.08
N PRO A 227 12.58 2.91 5.36
CA PRO A 227 12.82 1.53 5.73
C PRO A 227 11.64 0.67 5.26
N ILE A 228 11.97 -0.51 4.74
CA ILE A 228 10.96 -1.48 4.31
C ILE A 228 10.18 -1.92 5.56
N PRO A 229 8.84 -1.91 5.51
CA PRO A 229 7.99 -2.35 6.61
C PRO A 229 8.36 -3.73 7.14
N ASP A 230 8.37 -3.86 8.46
CA ASP A 230 8.84 -5.08 9.12
C ASP A 230 7.95 -6.30 8.81
N ASN A 231 6.65 -6.10 8.66
CA ASN A 231 5.70 -7.15 8.27
C ASN A 231 6.08 -7.82 6.92
N ILE A 232 6.63 -7.06 5.99
CA ILE A 232 7.06 -7.55 4.68
C ILE A 232 8.40 -8.27 4.82
N ARG A 233 9.34 -7.73 5.60
CA ARG A 233 10.64 -8.36 5.85
C ARG A 233 10.48 -9.70 6.57
N GLU A 234 9.60 -9.78 7.58
CA GLU A 234 9.27 -11.02 8.28
C GLU A 234 8.59 -12.02 7.34
N TYR A 235 7.73 -11.56 6.42
CA TYR A 235 7.13 -12.43 5.39
C TYR A 235 8.20 -13.01 4.45
N TRP A 236 9.15 -12.21 3.98
CA TRP A 236 10.25 -12.70 3.15
C TRP A 236 11.13 -13.69 3.91
N TYR A 237 11.46 -13.42 5.17
CA TYR A 237 12.29 -14.32 5.98
C TYR A 237 11.60 -15.66 6.30
N THR A 238 10.30 -15.63 6.63
CA THR A 238 9.59 -16.81 7.13
C THR A 238 8.84 -17.60 6.06
N LYS A 239 8.21 -16.94 5.10
CA LYS A 239 7.31 -17.56 4.12
C LYS A 239 7.95 -17.69 2.73
N LYS A 240 8.78 -16.73 2.32
CA LYS A 240 9.33 -16.65 0.96
C LYS A 240 10.83 -16.27 0.97
N PRO A 241 11.72 -17.16 1.47
CA PRO A 241 13.15 -16.86 1.59
C PRO A 241 13.83 -16.64 0.23
N GLU A 242 13.29 -17.18 -0.85
CA GLU A 242 13.76 -16.96 -2.23
C GLU A 242 13.77 -15.46 -2.60
N ILE A 243 12.75 -14.72 -2.17
CA ILE A 243 12.64 -13.27 -2.40
C ILE A 243 13.75 -12.53 -1.64
N LEU A 244 13.98 -12.93 -0.39
CA LEU A 244 15.02 -12.36 0.45
C LEU A 244 16.42 -12.61 -0.14
N GLU A 245 16.69 -13.84 -0.59
CA GLU A 245 17.97 -14.22 -1.20
C GLU A 245 18.23 -13.40 -2.48
N TYR A 246 17.21 -13.23 -3.32
CA TYR A 246 17.29 -12.38 -4.51
C TYR A 246 17.61 -10.93 -4.16
N PHE A 247 16.93 -10.35 -3.17
CA PHE A 247 17.18 -8.97 -2.77
C PHE A 247 18.57 -8.79 -2.16
N LEU A 248 19.02 -9.70 -1.30
CA LEU A 248 20.36 -9.64 -0.73
C LEU A 248 21.45 -9.78 -1.80
N LYS A 249 21.26 -10.67 -2.79
CA LYS A 249 22.23 -10.88 -3.87
C LYS A 249 22.36 -9.68 -4.80
N ASN A 250 21.24 -9.07 -5.19
CA ASN A 250 21.22 -8.00 -6.20
C ASN A 250 21.33 -6.59 -5.60
N TYR A 251 20.81 -6.39 -4.39
CA TYR A 251 20.66 -5.07 -3.76
C TYR A 251 21.33 -4.98 -2.38
N GLY A 252 21.97 -6.04 -1.87
CA GLY A 252 22.60 -6.04 -0.54
C GLY A 252 23.71 -4.99 -0.36
N ASN A 253 24.36 -4.58 -1.45
CA ASN A 253 25.42 -3.56 -1.41
C ASN A 253 24.89 -2.13 -1.21
N LEU A 254 23.58 -1.91 -1.30
CA LEU A 254 22.97 -0.58 -1.23
C LEU A 254 22.75 -0.10 0.20
N GLY A 255 23.10 -0.90 1.21
CA GLY A 255 22.90 -0.55 2.62
C GLY A 255 21.44 -0.52 3.03
N ILE A 256 20.59 -1.30 2.36
CA ILE A 256 19.16 -1.45 2.67
C ILE A 256 18.98 -2.66 3.58
N ASP A 257 18.25 -2.46 4.68
CA ASP A 257 17.98 -3.51 5.67
C ASP A 257 16.80 -4.39 5.23
N PHE A 258 17.10 -5.49 4.54
CA PHE A 258 16.10 -6.48 4.11
C PHE A 258 15.70 -7.49 5.19
N LEU A 259 16.51 -7.63 6.24
CA LEU A 259 16.25 -8.56 7.33
C LEU A 259 15.20 -8.02 8.30
N PRO A 260 14.41 -8.89 8.96
CA PRO A 260 13.46 -8.45 9.97
C PRO A 260 14.14 -7.80 11.16
N GLU A 261 13.44 -6.87 11.80
CA GLU A 261 13.94 -6.08 12.93
C GLU A 261 14.39 -6.97 14.09
N ARG A 262 13.69 -8.09 14.33
CA ARG A 262 14.09 -9.10 15.34
C ARG A 262 15.52 -9.61 15.15
N ILE A 263 15.92 -9.87 13.91
CA ILE A 263 17.26 -10.41 13.60
C ILE A 263 18.30 -9.30 13.70
N LEU A 264 17.98 -8.12 13.17
CA LEU A 264 18.86 -6.95 13.24
C LEU A 264 19.13 -6.57 14.70
N GLN A 265 18.09 -6.51 15.54
CA GLN A 265 18.21 -6.21 16.95
C GLN A 265 19.07 -7.24 17.68
N ALA A 266 18.86 -8.54 17.43
CA ALA A 266 19.70 -9.58 18.01
C ALA A 266 21.18 -9.46 17.59
N GLU A 267 21.43 -9.08 16.33
CA GLU A 267 22.79 -8.83 15.84
C GLU A 267 23.42 -7.62 16.54
N TYR A 268 22.69 -6.50 16.67
CA TYR A 268 23.16 -5.32 17.39
C TYR A 268 23.48 -5.63 18.85
N GLU A 269 22.58 -6.33 19.56
CA GLU A 269 22.80 -6.74 20.95
C GLU A 269 24.01 -7.67 21.08
N SER A 270 24.19 -8.62 20.15
CA SER A 270 25.34 -9.52 20.15
C SER A 270 26.67 -8.77 19.92
N ARG A 271 26.69 -7.76 19.05
CA ARG A 271 27.87 -6.93 18.76
C ARG A 271 28.22 -6.05 19.95
N ILE A 272 27.23 -5.44 20.60
CA ILE A 272 27.43 -4.64 21.82
C ILE A 272 28.01 -5.53 22.92
N ASN A 273 27.43 -6.71 23.14
CA ASN A 273 27.93 -7.65 24.15
C ASN A 273 29.38 -8.09 23.87
N HIS A 274 29.74 -8.35 22.61
CA HIS A 274 31.13 -8.65 22.24
C HIS A 274 32.08 -7.47 22.46
N GLN A 275 31.68 -6.25 22.10
CA GLN A 275 32.49 -5.05 22.33
C GLN A 275 32.71 -4.80 23.82
N VAL A 276 31.66 -4.88 24.63
CA VAL A 276 31.74 -4.79 26.09
C VAL A 276 32.68 -5.85 26.63
N MET A 277 32.54 -7.11 26.20
CA MET A 277 33.41 -8.20 26.63
C MET A 277 34.90 -7.96 26.26
N MET A 278 35.18 -7.40 25.08
CA MET A 278 36.55 -7.03 24.67
C MET A 278 37.11 -5.85 25.48
N THR A 279 36.30 -4.84 25.79
CA THR A 279 36.73 -3.72 26.64
C THR A 279 36.95 -4.13 28.10
N THR A 280 36.12 -5.00 28.66
CA THR A 280 36.28 -5.51 30.03
C THR A 280 37.48 -6.48 30.11
N GLY A 281 37.68 -7.32 29.09
CA GLY A 281 38.84 -8.20 28.99
C GLY A 281 40.19 -7.46 28.94
N ASN A 282 40.23 -6.30 28.26
CA ASN A 282 41.42 -5.45 28.24
C ASN A 282 41.68 -4.75 29.58
N HIS A 283 40.63 -4.35 30.32
CA HIS A 283 40.78 -3.77 31.66
C HIS A 283 41.24 -4.77 32.74
N PHE A 284 41.02 -6.08 32.56
CA PHE A 284 41.59 -7.09 33.46
C PHE A 284 43.12 -7.22 33.32
N HIS A 285 43.68 -6.90 32.15
CA HIS A 285 45.13 -6.95 31.92
C HIS A 285 45.85 -5.69 32.44
N GLU A 286 45.10 -4.63 32.75
CA GLU A 286 45.56 -3.34 33.26
C GLU A 286 45.28 -3.16 34.76
N ILE A 287 44.95 -4.21 35.51
CA ILE A 287 44.96 -4.11 36.97
C ILE A 287 46.43 -3.84 37.37
N PRO A 288 46.75 -2.66 37.92
CA PRO A 288 48.12 -2.35 38.29
C PRO A 288 48.55 -3.37 39.35
N THR A 289 49.73 -3.95 39.20
CA THR A 289 50.34 -4.86 40.20
C THR A 289 50.38 -4.26 41.60
N ASN A 290 50.31 -2.93 41.71
CA ASN A 290 50.17 -2.19 42.97
C ASN A 290 48.85 -2.48 43.71
N PHE A 291 47.73 -2.71 43.02
CA PHE A 291 46.45 -3.07 43.65
C PHE A 291 46.44 -4.53 44.11
N ILE A 292 47.00 -5.45 43.32
CA ILE A 292 47.15 -6.85 43.72
C ILE A 292 48.14 -6.98 44.89
N CYS A 293 49.23 -6.21 44.87
CA CYS A 293 50.17 -6.14 45.99
C CYS A 293 49.52 -5.50 47.23
N SER A 294 48.68 -4.47 47.07
CA SER A 294 47.94 -3.86 48.18
C SER A 294 46.94 -4.85 48.80
N ILE A 295 46.24 -5.66 48.01
CA ILE A 295 45.32 -6.70 48.50
C ILE A 295 46.08 -7.82 49.21
N ASN A 296 47.22 -8.27 48.67
CA ASN A 296 48.08 -9.25 49.35
C ASN A 296 48.68 -8.69 50.64
N GLN A 297 49.10 -7.43 50.66
CA GLN A 297 49.62 -6.76 51.85
C GLN A 297 48.53 -6.54 52.90
N LEU A 298 47.26 -6.43 52.48
CA LEU A 298 46.08 -6.38 53.36
C LEU A 298 45.66 -7.76 53.88
N LEU A 299 45.95 -8.84 53.15
CA LEU A 299 45.76 -10.23 53.60
C LEU A 299 46.90 -10.68 54.53
N ASP A 300 48.15 -10.33 54.22
CA ASP A 300 49.33 -10.66 55.04
C ASP A 300 49.34 -9.87 56.36
N ASN A 301 48.88 -8.62 56.33
CA ASN A 301 48.55 -7.90 57.54
C ASN A 301 47.20 -8.42 58.07
N ASN A 302 47.24 -9.44 58.93
CA ASN A 302 46.15 -10.03 59.74
C ASN A 302 45.27 -9.01 60.53
N ILE A 303 45.32 -7.71 60.22
CA ILE A 303 44.53 -6.62 60.78
C ILE A 303 43.03 -6.88 60.58
N ILE A 304 42.59 -7.34 59.40
CA ILE A 304 41.16 -7.64 59.18
C ILE A 304 40.72 -8.88 59.98
N ILE A 305 41.57 -9.93 60.06
CA ILE A 305 41.25 -11.13 60.86
C ILE A 305 41.19 -10.76 62.35
N ASN A 306 42.10 -9.92 62.84
CA ASN A 306 42.09 -9.46 64.23
C ASN A 306 40.92 -8.52 64.56
N GLU A 307 40.50 -7.66 63.63
CA GLU A 307 39.29 -6.83 63.79
C GLU A 307 38.02 -7.69 63.79
N ILE A 308 37.91 -8.69 62.92
CA ILE A 308 36.78 -9.63 62.88
C ILE A 308 36.74 -10.51 64.15
N VAL A 309 37.89 -10.94 64.67
CA VAL A 309 37.97 -11.69 65.94
C VAL A 309 37.61 -10.79 67.14
N LYS A 310 38.01 -9.52 67.15
CA LYS A 310 37.60 -8.57 68.20
C LYS A 310 36.10 -8.30 68.17
N VAL A 311 35.51 -8.14 66.98
CA VAL A 311 34.06 -7.94 66.82
C VAL A 311 33.28 -9.20 67.24
N SER A 312 33.78 -10.41 66.95
CA SER A 312 33.12 -11.64 67.41
C SER A 312 33.22 -11.86 68.92
N GLN A 313 34.32 -11.46 69.57
CA GLN A 313 34.47 -11.49 71.02
C GLN A 313 33.56 -10.47 71.73
N ILE A 314 33.36 -9.30 71.13
CA ILE A 314 32.42 -8.28 71.65
C ILE A 314 30.97 -8.80 71.58
N TYR A 315 30.59 -9.48 70.49
CA TYR A 315 29.26 -10.08 70.38
C TYR A 315 29.06 -11.31 71.29
N GLY A 316 30.10 -12.08 71.59
CA GLY A 316 30.04 -13.22 72.51
C GLY A 316 29.78 -12.82 73.98
N ASN A 317 30.28 -11.66 74.42
CA ASN A 317 30.08 -11.17 75.79
C ASN A 317 28.72 -10.50 76.03
N ILE A 318 27.99 -10.11 74.98
CA ILE A 318 26.66 -9.49 75.10
C ILE A 318 25.55 -10.54 75.29
N PHE A 319 25.80 -11.82 74.97
CA PHE A 319 24.81 -12.91 75.10
C PHE A 319 24.94 -13.75 76.39
N HIS A 320 25.83 -13.38 77.32
CA HIS A 320 26.04 -14.10 78.58
C HIS A 320 25.97 -13.22 79.86
N SER A 321 25.32 -12.05 79.78
CA SER A 321 24.94 -11.24 80.96
C SER A 321 23.44 -11.17 81.15
#